data_AF-A0AAN4SJM3-F1
#
_entry.id   AF-A0AAN4SJM3-F1
#
_cell.length_a   1.000
_cell.length_b   1.000
_cell.length_c   1.000
_cell.angle_alpha   90.00
_cell.angle_beta   90.00
_cell.angle_gamma   90.00
#
_symmetry.space_group_name_H-M   'P 1'
#
loop_
_entity.id
_entity.type
_entity.pdbx_description
1 polymer ?
#
loop_
_entity_poly.entity_id
_entity_poly.type
_entity_poly.pdbx_seq_one_letter_code
_entity_poly.pdbx_strand_id
1 'polypeptide(L)'
;MNEIEWKSVPGYSNYQLNMATLSVRNLSTNKNLVLRKGMVQLIGKNGNISINIPRLLFCVSKGVDPRRVPRNIIVVLENGHPVAYDRSSYMSGKIKSVYHEKTNQNPLESYTNARNFIDNIISAMESGDYTTVVKSLYGYRDKLIGRIMKNGVMRNENEAVELASAAIERTVSNIVSGVPVFFPFQYMYGVAKGISMDVHRAEKATRDFIRSNPNYKSYEKRDII
;
A
#
# COMPACT_ATOMS: atom_id res chain seq x y z
N MET A 1 31.17 15.00 -22.79
CA MET A 1 30.95 13.56 -22.56
C MET A 1 31.03 13.36 -21.06
N ASN A 2 29.90 13.26 -20.34
CA ASN A 2 29.95 13.17 -18.87
C ASN A 2 30.50 11.80 -18.48
N GLU A 3 31.66 11.78 -17.84
CA GLU A 3 32.28 10.56 -17.35
C GLU A 3 31.31 9.82 -16.42
N ILE A 4 31.19 8.51 -16.66
CA ILE A 4 30.34 7.63 -15.87
C ILE A 4 31.04 7.39 -14.53
N GLU A 5 30.75 8.21 -13.53
CA GLU A 5 31.39 8.14 -12.21
C GLU A 5 30.87 6.94 -11.40
N TRP A 6 31.57 5.81 -11.49
CA TRP A 6 31.38 4.65 -10.63
C TRP A 6 32.23 4.78 -9.37
N LYS A 7 31.57 4.83 -8.20
CA LYS A 7 32.25 4.92 -6.91
C LYS A 7 32.14 3.62 -6.12
N SER A 8 33.23 3.22 -5.49
CA SER A 8 33.28 2.06 -4.61
C SER A 8 32.41 2.27 -3.37
N VAL A 9 31.72 1.21 -2.94
CA VAL A 9 30.93 1.24 -1.72
C VAL A 9 31.84 0.99 -0.50
N PRO A 10 31.93 1.93 0.46
CA PRO A 10 32.77 1.76 1.65
C PRO A 10 32.36 0.50 2.44
N GLY A 11 33.34 -0.32 2.82
CA GLY A 11 33.10 -1.60 3.52
C GLY A 11 32.62 -2.76 2.63
N TYR A 12 32.34 -2.51 1.35
CA TYR A 12 31.83 -3.49 0.38
C TYR A 12 32.60 -3.39 -0.95
N SER A 13 33.87 -3.80 -0.94
CA SER A 13 34.83 -3.62 -2.04
C SER A 13 34.41 -4.20 -3.40
N ASN A 14 33.55 -5.23 -3.39
CA ASN A 14 33.05 -5.85 -4.62
C ASN A 14 31.90 -5.05 -5.26
N TYR A 15 31.52 -3.91 -4.72
CA TYR A 15 30.38 -3.14 -5.21
C TYR A 15 30.75 -1.72 -5.57
N GLN A 16 30.12 -1.24 -6.65
CA GLN A 16 30.19 0.15 -7.05
C GLN A 16 28.81 0.71 -7.31
N LEU A 17 28.62 1.99 -7.00
CA LEU A 17 27.43 2.76 -7.29
C LEU A 17 27.77 3.78 -8.39
N ASN A 18 26.94 3.82 -9.42
CA ASN A 18 26.95 4.89 -10.40
C ASN A 18 26.21 6.09 -9.83
N MET A 19 26.90 7.22 -9.67
CA MET A 19 26.35 8.42 -9.03
C MET A 19 25.23 9.08 -9.85
N ALA A 20 25.24 8.93 -11.18
CA ALA A 20 24.27 9.54 -12.08
C ALA A 20 23.04 8.66 -12.32
N THR A 21 23.24 7.36 -12.54
CA THR A 21 22.16 6.42 -12.87
C THR A 21 21.59 5.68 -11.66
N LEU A 22 22.24 5.82 -10.49
CA LEU A 22 21.92 5.09 -9.26
C LEU A 22 21.97 3.55 -9.41
N SER A 23 22.61 3.07 -10.47
CA SER A 23 22.82 1.65 -10.71
C SER A 23 23.93 1.13 -9.79
N VAL A 24 23.71 -0.04 -9.20
CA VAL A 24 24.71 -0.72 -8.36
C VAL A 24 25.21 -1.94 -9.10
N ARG A 25 26.53 -2.10 -9.21
CA ARG A 25 27.15 -3.28 -9.83
C ARG A 25 27.96 -4.08 -8.84
N ASN A 26 27.97 -5.39 -9.03
CA ASN A 26 28.88 -6.31 -8.37
C ASN A 26 30.05 -6.60 -9.32
N LEU A 27 31.26 -6.22 -8.90
CA LEU A 27 32.50 -6.39 -9.65
C LEU A 27 32.93 -7.84 -9.77
N SER A 28 32.61 -8.69 -8.80
CA SER A 28 32.96 -10.12 -8.83
C SER A 28 32.16 -10.90 -9.88
N THR A 29 30.92 -10.48 -10.16
CA THR A 29 30.05 -11.13 -11.16
C THR A 29 29.87 -10.30 -12.43
N ASN A 30 30.41 -9.09 -12.46
CA ASN A 30 30.22 -8.08 -13.50
C ASN A 30 28.74 -7.81 -13.85
N LYS A 31 27.85 -7.90 -12.86
CA LYS A 31 26.40 -7.74 -13.04
C LYS A 31 25.86 -6.55 -12.24
N ASN A 32 24.90 -5.84 -12.82
CA ASN A 32 24.09 -4.88 -12.09
C ASN A 32 23.13 -5.61 -11.14
N LEU A 33 22.97 -5.07 -9.93
CA LEU A 33 22.02 -5.58 -8.96
C LEU A 33 20.60 -5.12 -9.30
N VAL A 34 19.65 -6.03 -9.13
CA VAL A 34 18.22 -5.72 -9.27
C VAL A 34 17.72 -5.05 -8.00
N LEU A 35 17.06 -3.90 -8.15
CA LEU A 35 16.38 -3.23 -7.05
C LEU A 35 15.12 -3.99 -6.67
N ARG A 36 15.01 -4.36 -5.39
CA ARG A 36 13.77 -4.90 -4.82
C ARG A 36 13.18 -3.87 -3.87
N LYS A 37 12.03 -3.30 -4.22
CA LYS A 37 11.38 -2.21 -3.44
C LYS A 37 12.32 -1.02 -3.18
N GLY A 38 13.14 -0.66 -4.17
CA GLY A 38 14.12 0.44 -4.06
C GLY A 38 15.35 0.13 -3.19
N MET A 39 15.56 -1.13 -2.82
CA MET A 39 16.71 -1.60 -2.04
C MET A 39 17.62 -2.53 -2.83
N VAL A 40 18.91 -2.50 -2.49
CA VAL A 40 19.91 -3.48 -2.93
C VAL A 40 20.42 -4.28 -1.75
N GLN A 41 20.84 -5.52 -2.02
CA GLN A 41 21.52 -6.37 -1.07
C GLN A 41 23.02 -6.41 -1.38
N LEU A 42 23.84 -6.03 -0.40
CA LEU A 42 25.29 -6.09 -0.49
C LEU A 42 25.81 -7.24 0.39
N ILE A 43 26.67 -8.08 -0.18
CA ILE A 43 27.23 -9.27 0.46
C ILE A 43 28.72 -9.03 0.66
N GLY A 44 29.15 -8.90 1.91
CA GLY A 44 30.52 -8.57 2.26
C GLY A 44 31.08 -9.54 3.30
N LYS A 45 32.42 -9.60 3.40
CA LYS A 45 33.12 -10.41 4.42
C LYS A 45 32.66 -10.09 5.85
N ASN A 46 32.26 -8.85 6.07
CA ASN A 46 31.83 -8.36 7.38
C ASN A 46 30.29 -8.37 7.55
N GLY A 47 29.58 -9.17 6.76
CA GLY A 47 28.13 -9.37 6.85
C GLY A 47 27.33 -8.74 5.71
N ASN A 48 26.09 -9.21 5.58
CA ASN A 48 25.17 -8.80 4.53
C ASN A 48 24.29 -7.64 4.99
N ILE A 49 23.99 -6.70 4.09
CA ILE A 49 23.06 -5.60 4.36
C ILE A 49 22.07 -5.43 3.22
N SER A 50 20.82 -5.12 3.57
CA SER A 50 19.83 -4.58 2.64
C SER A 50 19.72 -3.08 2.87
N ILE A 51 19.95 -2.28 1.84
CA ILE A 51 20.02 -0.82 1.93
C ILE A 51 19.27 -0.16 0.78
N ASN A 52 18.52 0.91 1.08
CA ASN A 52 17.84 1.69 0.06
C ASN A 52 18.83 2.60 -0.70
N ILE A 53 18.49 2.95 -1.94
CA ILE A 53 19.36 3.75 -2.80
C ILE A 53 19.74 5.12 -2.20
N PRO A 54 18.83 5.93 -1.63
CA PRO A 54 19.21 7.22 -1.04
C PRO A 54 20.27 7.09 0.06
N ARG A 55 20.12 6.11 0.94
CA ARG A 55 21.09 5.84 2.01
C ARG A 55 22.40 5.31 1.47
N LEU A 56 22.36 4.44 0.45
CA LEU A 56 23.58 3.96 -0.19
C LEU A 56 24.36 5.11 -0.86
N LEU A 57 23.65 6.00 -1.58
CA LEU A 57 24.25 7.19 -2.18
C LEU A 57 24.87 8.12 -1.13
N PHE A 58 24.20 8.31 0.02
CA PHE A 58 24.78 9.03 1.15
C PHE A 58 26.09 8.40 1.63
N CYS A 59 26.09 7.08 1.85
CA CYS A 59 27.27 6.35 2.33
C CYS A 59 28.44 6.49 1.35
N VAL A 60 28.19 6.32 0.06
CA VAL A 60 29.20 6.44 -1.00
C VAL A 60 29.71 7.88 -1.13
N SER A 61 28.82 8.87 -1.14
CA SER A 61 29.20 10.29 -1.24
C SER A 61 29.97 10.83 -0.03
N LYS A 62 29.76 10.24 1.16
CA LYS A 62 30.43 10.64 2.41
C LYS A 62 31.57 9.70 2.83
N GLY A 63 31.84 8.64 2.07
CA GLY A 63 32.88 7.66 2.41
C GLY A 63 32.59 6.87 3.70
N VAL A 64 31.32 6.73 4.08
CA VAL A 64 30.91 6.06 5.32
C VAL A 64 30.47 4.63 5.03
N ASP A 65 30.91 3.67 5.85
CA ASP A 65 30.42 2.29 5.79
C ASP A 65 28.90 2.24 6.05
N PRO A 66 28.09 1.65 5.16
CA PRO A 66 26.63 1.51 5.32
C PRO A 66 26.15 1.01 6.69
N ARG A 67 26.95 0.19 7.36
CA ARG A 67 26.63 -0.41 8.67
C ARG A 67 26.81 0.57 9.82
N ARG A 68 27.60 1.63 9.63
CA ARG A 68 27.88 2.65 10.66
C ARG A 68 26.83 3.75 10.71
N VAL A 69 25.94 3.85 9.72
CA VAL A 69 24.87 4.85 9.72
C VAL A 69 23.71 4.35 10.60
N PRO A 70 23.38 5.04 11.71
CA PRO A 70 22.30 4.63 12.62
C PRO A 70 20.93 4.57 11.93
N ARG A 71 20.14 3.50 12.20
CA ARG A 71 18.84 3.27 11.53
C ARG A 71 17.79 4.37 11.76
N ASN A 72 17.94 5.16 12.82
CA ASN A 72 17.06 6.29 13.14
C ASN A 72 17.36 7.55 12.31
N ILE A 73 18.47 7.59 11.56
CA ILE A 73 18.71 8.63 10.56
C ILE A 73 17.91 8.29 9.30
N ILE A 74 17.07 9.22 8.87
CA ILE A 74 16.33 9.13 7.61
C ILE A 74 17.17 9.80 6.53
N VAL A 75 17.39 9.10 5.42
CA VAL A 75 18.11 9.65 4.27
C VAL A 75 17.17 9.66 3.07
N VAL A 76 17.01 10.82 2.45
CA VAL A 76 16.18 11.04 1.26
C VAL A 76 17.00 11.73 0.17
N LEU A 77 16.50 11.68 -1.07
CA LEU A 77 17.07 12.46 -2.18
C LEU A 77 16.32 13.78 -2.29
N GLU A 78 17.04 14.89 -2.20
CA GLU A 78 16.53 16.24 -2.47
C GLU A 78 17.36 16.86 -3.59
N ASN A 79 16.71 17.28 -4.68
CA ASN A 79 17.38 17.81 -5.87
C ASN A 79 18.53 16.91 -6.39
N GLY A 80 18.34 15.58 -6.33
CA GLY A 80 19.34 14.58 -6.74
C GLY A 80 20.46 14.31 -5.73
N HIS A 81 20.48 15.00 -4.59
CA HIS A 81 21.50 14.84 -3.57
C HIS A 81 20.97 14.14 -2.31
N PRO A 82 21.76 13.26 -1.67
CA PRO A 82 21.34 12.60 -0.45
C PRO A 82 21.42 13.57 0.75
N VAL A 83 20.29 13.76 1.43
CA VAL A 83 20.19 14.57 2.66
C VAL A 83 19.78 13.69 3.82
N ALA A 84 20.49 13.82 4.95
CA ALA A 84 20.25 13.08 6.17
C ALA A 84 19.49 13.95 7.18
N TYR A 85 18.45 13.37 7.79
CA TYR A 85 17.64 13.96 8.83
C TYR A 85 17.62 13.04 10.04
N ASP A 86 17.58 13.61 11.24
CA ASP A 86 17.07 12.86 12.37
C ASP A 86 15.56 12.59 12.18
N ARG A 87 15.08 11.51 12.78
CA ARG A 87 13.67 11.09 12.64
C ARG A 87 12.70 12.18 13.07
N SER A 88 12.99 12.91 14.16
CA SER A 88 12.06 13.90 14.70
C SER A 88 11.89 15.10 13.75
N SER A 89 12.99 15.63 13.20
CA SER A 89 12.98 16.73 12.25
C SER A 89 12.32 16.37 10.91
N TYR A 90 12.57 15.16 10.42
CA TYR A 90 11.91 14.69 9.18
C TYR A 90 10.39 14.56 9.34
N MET A 91 9.95 13.99 10.47
CA MET A 91 8.54 13.79 10.77
C MET A 91 7.81 15.12 11.04
N SER A 92 8.46 16.09 11.67
CA SER A 92 7.84 17.38 12.02
C SER A 92 7.76 18.35 10.84
N GLY A 93 8.74 18.36 9.94
CA GLY A 93 8.81 19.30 8.82
C GLY A 93 8.23 18.77 7.50
N LYS A 94 8.74 17.63 7.01
CA LYS A 94 8.44 17.13 5.64
C LYS A 94 7.21 16.24 5.58
N ILE A 95 6.91 15.51 6.65
CA ILE A 95 5.67 14.72 6.72
C ILE A 95 4.47 15.62 7.00
N LYS A 96 4.59 16.62 7.88
CA LYS A 96 3.47 17.54 8.13
C LYS A 96 3.01 18.28 6.88
N SER A 97 3.90 18.69 5.98
CA SER A 97 3.47 19.31 4.70
C SER A 97 2.71 18.33 3.80
N VAL A 98 3.21 17.10 3.65
CA VAL A 98 2.56 16.03 2.85
C VAL A 98 1.21 15.58 3.42
N TYR A 99 1.01 15.70 4.73
CA TYR A 99 -0.25 15.36 5.40
C TYR A 99 -1.19 16.57 5.56
N HIS A 100 -0.68 17.79 5.74
CA HIS A 100 -1.51 19.01 5.74
C HIS A 100 -2.20 19.22 4.40
N GLU A 101 -1.51 18.98 3.28
CA GLU A 101 -2.14 19.03 1.94
C GLU A 101 -3.29 18.01 1.77
N LYS A 102 -3.34 16.96 2.60
CA LYS A 102 -4.41 15.94 2.56
C LYS A 102 -5.54 16.19 3.56
N THR A 103 -5.38 17.15 4.48
CA THR A 103 -6.34 17.40 5.56
C THR A 103 -7.23 18.60 5.19
N ASN A 104 -7.84 18.57 4.00
CA ASN A 104 -8.68 19.67 3.50
C ASN A 104 -10.17 19.56 3.89
N GLN A 105 -10.55 18.66 4.80
CA GLN A 105 -11.93 18.61 5.31
C GLN A 105 -12.04 19.33 6.65
N ASN A 106 -12.95 20.30 6.71
CA ASN A 106 -13.29 20.98 7.95
C ASN A 106 -13.79 19.93 8.97
N PRO A 107 -13.19 19.83 10.18
CA PRO A 107 -13.64 18.88 11.19
C PRO A 107 -15.13 19.03 11.51
N LEU A 108 -15.64 20.26 11.57
CA LEU A 108 -17.05 20.53 11.85
C LEU A 108 -17.96 19.93 10.77
N GLU A 109 -17.58 20.07 9.51
CA GLU A 109 -18.31 19.48 8.37
C GLU A 109 -18.33 17.95 8.46
N SER A 110 -17.19 17.34 8.84
CA SER A 110 -17.08 15.89 8.99
C SER A 110 -17.98 15.35 10.11
N TYR A 111 -18.02 16.03 11.26
CA TYR A 111 -18.91 15.66 12.37
C TYR A 111 -20.38 15.92 12.04
N THR A 112 -20.69 17.00 11.31
CA THR A 112 -22.05 17.29 10.85
C THR A 112 -22.56 16.21 9.90
N ASN A 113 -21.73 15.78 8.95
CA ASN A 113 -22.07 14.70 8.03
C ASN A 113 -22.28 13.36 8.77
N ALA A 114 -21.47 13.06 9.79
CA ALA A 114 -21.65 11.88 10.61
C ALA A 114 -22.97 11.92 11.40
N ARG A 115 -23.30 13.07 12.00
CA ARG A 115 -24.57 13.28 12.70
C ARG A 115 -25.76 13.07 11.78
N ASN A 116 -25.77 13.71 10.61
CA ASN A 116 -26.85 13.57 9.63
C ASN A 116 -27.04 12.11 9.19
N PHE A 117 -25.95 11.35 9.04
CA PHE A 117 -26.03 9.94 8.70
C PHE A 117 -26.63 9.09 9.83
N ILE A 118 -26.27 9.37 11.08
CA ILE A 118 -26.85 8.71 12.26
C ILE A 118 -28.34 9.01 12.35
N ASP A 119 -28.74 10.28 12.18
CA ASP A 119 -30.15 10.69 12.21
C ASP A 119 -30.95 9.95 11.12
N ASN A 120 -30.40 9.80 9.91
CA ASN A 120 -31.02 9.01 8.85
C ASN A 120 -31.18 7.51 9.22
N ILE A 121 -30.22 6.92 9.92
CA ILE A 121 -30.34 5.53 10.39
C ILE A 121 -31.46 5.41 11.43
N ILE A 122 -31.53 6.34 12.38
CA ILE A 122 -32.57 6.35 13.42
C ILE A 122 -33.94 6.43 12.78
N SER A 123 -34.16 7.41 11.89
CA SER A 123 -35.44 7.54 11.17
C SER A 123 -35.78 6.31 10.32
N ALA A 124 -34.78 5.67 9.71
CA ALA A 124 -35.00 4.42 8.97
C ALA A 124 -35.39 3.25 9.87
N MET A 125 -34.78 3.15 11.06
CA MET A 125 -35.14 2.12 12.05
C MET A 125 -36.56 2.33 12.62
N GLU A 126 -36.96 3.58 12.82
CA GLU A 126 -38.30 3.92 13.32
C GLU A 126 -39.40 3.70 12.26
N SER A 127 -39.12 4.04 11.00
CA SER A 127 -40.09 3.96 9.90
C SER A 127 -40.09 2.63 9.15
N GLY A 128 -39.00 1.85 9.25
CA GLY A 128 -38.74 0.67 8.42
C GLY A 128 -38.28 0.98 6.99
N ASP A 129 -38.19 2.25 6.58
CA ASP A 129 -37.74 2.65 5.24
C ASP A 129 -36.25 3.01 5.23
N TYR A 130 -35.43 2.11 4.69
CA TYR A 130 -33.98 2.29 4.58
C TYR A 130 -33.53 2.98 3.28
N THR A 131 -34.45 3.45 2.44
CA THR A 131 -34.12 4.03 1.12
C THR A 131 -33.09 5.16 1.21
N THR A 132 -33.23 6.06 2.18
CA THR A 132 -32.31 7.19 2.38
C THR A 132 -30.91 6.72 2.81
N VAL A 133 -30.85 5.70 3.68
CA VAL A 133 -29.58 5.09 4.13
C VAL A 133 -28.89 4.41 2.93
N VAL A 134 -29.62 3.62 2.15
CA VAL A 134 -29.10 2.93 0.95
C VAL A 134 -28.55 3.95 -0.05
N LYS A 135 -29.31 4.99 -0.39
CA LYS A 135 -28.87 6.07 -1.29
C LYS A 135 -27.58 6.73 -0.78
N SER A 136 -27.50 7.01 0.52
CA SER A 136 -26.30 7.60 1.13
C SER A 136 -25.07 6.69 0.98
N LEU A 137 -25.22 5.38 1.21
CA LEU A 137 -24.12 4.41 1.08
C LEU A 137 -23.67 4.26 -0.38
N TYR A 138 -24.59 4.16 -1.33
CA TYR A 138 -24.26 4.12 -2.76
C TYR A 138 -23.61 5.40 -3.26
N GLY A 139 -23.89 6.56 -2.65
CA GLY A 139 -23.19 7.81 -2.92
C GLY A 139 -21.67 7.75 -2.69
N TYR A 140 -21.18 6.77 -1.90
CA TYR A 140 -19.75 6.54 -1.70
C TYR A 140 -19.13 5.52 -2.65
N ARG A 141 -19.90 4.91 -3.55
CA ARG A 141 -19.47 3.75 -4.35
C ARG A 141 -18.19 4.00 -5.14
N ASP A 142 -18.13 5.08 -5.94
CA ASP A 142 -16.96 5.37 -6.76
C ASP A 142 -15.71 5.66 -5.93
N LYS A 143 -15.91 6.37 -4.80
CA LYS A 143 -14.84 6.62 -3.83
C LYS A 143 -14.33 5.33 -3.20
N LEU A 144 -15.23 4.37 -2.94
CA LEU A 144 -14.90 3.06 -2.39
C LEU A 144 -14.13 2.21 -3.40
N ILE A 145 -14.58 2.16 -4.65
CA ILE A 145 -13.87 1.48 -5.76
C ILE A 145 -12.46 2.04 -5.89
N GLY A 146 -12.32 3.36 -5.96
CA GLY A 146 -11.02 4.03 -6.03
C GLY A 146 -10.12 3.69 -4.83
N ARG A 147 -10.69 3.57 -3.63
CA ARG A 147 -9.94 3.18 -2.41
C ARG A 147 -9.52 1.72 -2.41
N ILE A 148 -10.36 0.80 -2.89
CA ILE A 148 -10.09 -0.63 -3.05
C ILE A 148 -8.91 -0.83 -4.00
N MET A 149 -8.98 -0.22 -5.19
CA MET A 149 -7.94 -0.29 -6.21
C MET A 149 -6.63 0.32 -5.74
N LYS A 150 -6.67 1.55 -5.21
CA LYS A 150 -5.49 2.29 -4.73
C LYS A 150 -4.72 1.53 -3.65
N ASN A 151 -5.42 0.82 -2.79
CA ASN A 151 -4.79 0.08 -1.68
C ASN A 151 -4.48 -1.39 -2.06
N GLY A 152 -4.72 -1.80 -3.31
CA GLY A 152 -4.43 -3.14 -3.81
C GLY A 152 -5.27 -4.24 -3.17
N VAL A 153 -6.48 -3.92 -2.69
CA VAL A 153 -7.43 -4.92 -2.17
C VAL A 153 -7.93 -5.81 -3.31
N MET A 154 -8.22 -5.20 -4.47
CA MET A 154 -8.44 -5.89 -5.73
C MET A 154 -7.52 -5.29 -6.79
N ARG A 155 -7.14 -6.10 -7.78
CA ARG A 155 -6.28 -5.67 -8.91
C ARG A 155 -7.08 -5.41 -10.18
N ASN A 156 -8.22 -6.06 -10.32
CA ASN A 156 -9.13 -5.91 -11.44
C ASN A 156 -10.24 -4.91 -11.07
N GLU A 157 -10.54 -3.99 -11.97
CA GLU A 157 -11.58 -2.99 -11.77
C GLU A 157 -12.98 -3.60 -11.66
N ASN A 158 -13.32 -4.58 -12.49
CA ASN A 158 -14.61 -5.27 -12.42
C ASN A 158 -14.78 -5.99 -11.08
N GLU A 159 -13.74 -6.66 -10.59
CA GLU A 159 -13.75 -7.28 -9.25
C GLU A 159 -13.88 -6.22 -8.14
N ALA A 160 -13.27 -5.05 -8.30
CA ALA A 160 -13.40 -3.96 -7.34
C ALA A 160 -14.82 -3.35 -7.34
N VAL A 161 -15.46 -3.27 -8.50
CA VAL A 161 -16.84 -2.83 -8.68
C VAL A 161 -17.80 -3.78 -7.97
N GLU A 162 -17.66 -5.10 -8.20
CA GLU A 162 -18.45 -6.13 -7.52
C GLU A 162 -18.23 -6.12 -6.01
N LEU A 163 -16.96 -6.06 -5.59
CA LEU A 163 -16.61 -5.99 -4.16
C LEU A 163 -17.20 -4.76 -3.47
N ALA A 164 -17.20 -3.60 -4.14
CA ALA A 164 -17.79 -2.39 -3.61
C ALA A 164 -19.31 -2.53 -3.44
N SER A 165 -20.01 -3.09 -4.42
CA SER A 165 -21.45 -3.38 -4.32
C SER A 165 -21.75 -4.34 -3.17
N ALA A 166 -21.04 -5.47 -3.08
CA ALA A 166 -21.21 -6.44 -2.01
C ALA A 166 -20.92 -5.84 -0.61
N ALA A 167 -19.93 -4.96 -0.49
CA ALA A 167 -19.62 -4.28 0.76
C ALA A 167 -20.71 -3.29 1.19
N ILE A 168 -21.32 -2.59 0.23
CA ILE A 168 -22.47 -1.70 0.48
C ILE A 168 -23.66 -2.53 0.96
N GLU A 169 -24.03 -3.58 0.22
CA GLU A 169 -25.15 -4.48 0.56
C GLU A 169 -24.97 -5.11 1.94
N ARG A 170 -23.78 -5.64 2.23
CA ARG A 170 -23.47 -6.21 3.55
C ARG A 170 -23.55 -5.17 4.66
N THR A 171 -23.16 -3.93 4.38
CA THR A 171 -23.29 -2.83 5.34
C THR A 171 -24.75 -2.49 5.62
N VAL A 172 -25.60 -2.46 4.59
CA VAL A 172 -27.05 -2.30 4.75
C VAL A 172 -27.62 -3.43 5.61
N SER A 173 -27.31 -4.70 5.30
CA SER A 173 -27.80 -5.84 6.09
C SER A 173 -27.35 -5.75 7.56
N ASN A 174 -26.12 -5.31 7.82
CA ASN A 174 -25.61 -5.12 9.17
C ASN A 174 -26.39 -4.03 9.92
N ILE A 175 -26.66 -2.88 9.29
CA ILE A 175 -27.46 -1.80 9.89
C ILE A 175 -28.87 -2.30 10.22
N VAL A 176 -29.53 -2.99 9.28
CA VAL A 176 -30.87 -3.58 9.46
C VAL A 176 -30.86 -4.60 10.61
N SER A 177 -29.76 -5.33 10.80
CA SER A 177 -29.58 -6.28 11.91
C SER A 177 -29.19 -5.63 13.25
N GLY A 178 -29.20 -4.29 13.34
CA GLY A 178 -28.87 -3.55 14.57
C GLY A 178 -27.38 -3.33 14.82
N VAL A 179 -26.50 -3.57 13.84
CA VAL A 179 -25.08 -3.28 13.98
C VAL A 179 -24.83 -1.77 13.88
N PRO A 180 -24.21 -1.13 14.89
CA PRO A 180 -23.94 0.31 14.84
C PRO A 180 -22.91 0.69 13.76
N VAL A 181 -23.25 1.66 12.92
CA VAL A 181 -22.37 2.20 11.87
C VAL A 181 -22.32 3.72 11.96
N PHE A 182 -21.20 4.27 12.47
CA PHE A 182 -21.02 5.73 12.65
C PHE A 182 -20.30 6.40 11.48
N PHE A 183 -19.37 5.68 10.84
CA PHE A 183 -18.53 6.20 9.75
C PHE A 183 -18.70 5.29 8.52
N PRO A 184 -19.70 5.55 7.67
CA PRO A 184 -20.15 4.59 6.66
C PRO A 184 -19.03 4.21 5.68
N PHE A 185 -18.26 5.18 5.20
CA PHE A 185 -17.18 4.92 4.25
C PHE A 185 -16.09 3.99 4.83
N GLN A 186 -15.62 4.30 6.04
CA GLN A 186 -14.60 3.53 6.74
C GLN A 186 -15.09 2.12 7.06
N TYR A 187 -16.36 2.01 7.48
CA TYR A 187 -17.01 0.74 7.76
C TYR A 187 -17.10 -0.13 6.51
N MET A 188 -17.64 0.41 5.41
CA MET A 188 -17.74 -0.28 4.11
C MET A 188 -16.37 -0.72 3.60
N TYR A 189 -15.34 0.11 3.74
CA TYR A 189 -13.98 -0.28 3.39
C TYR A 189 -13.44 -1.43 4.27
N GLY A 190 -13.79 -1.44 5.56
CA GLY A 190 -13.52 -2.57 6.46
C GLY A 190 -14.19 -3.86 5.99
N VAL A 191 -15.47 -3.79 5.65
CA VAL A 191 -16.26 -4.91 5.13
C VAL A 191 -15.66 -5.44 3.81
N ALA A 192 -15.34 -4.55 2.86
CA ALA A 192 -14.72 -4.92 1.59
C ALA A 192 -13.42 -5.70 1.77
N LYS A 193 -12.55 -5.27 2.70
CA LYS A 193 -11.33 -6.02 3.04
C LYS A 193 -11.64 -7.40 3.62
N GLY A 194 -12.64 -7.50 4.50
CA GLY A 194 -13.07 -8.78 5.08
C GLY A 194 -13.51 -9.75 4.00
N ILE A 195 -14.40 -9.32 3.10
CA ILE A 195 -14.89 -10.11 1.97
C ILE A 195 -13.71 -10.55 1.08
N SER A 196 -12.82 -9.63 0.70
CA SER A 196 -11.63 -9.94 -0.11
C SER A 196 -10.72 -11.00 0.54
N MET A 197 -10.51 -10.90 1.87
CA MET A 197 -9.73 -11.90 2.60
C MET A 197 -10.38 -13.29 2.56
N ASP A 198 -11.71 -13.36 2.69
CA ASP A 198 -12.44 -14.62 2.65
C ASP A 198 -12.44 -15.23 1.25
N VAL A 199 -12.56 -14.42 0.20
CA VAL A 199 -12.38 -14.85 -1.21
C VAL A 199 -10.99 -15.46 -1.40
N HIS A 200 -9.92 -14.77 -0.97
CA HIS A 200 -8.56 -15.29 -1.12
C HIS A 200 -8.30 -16.56 -0.32
N ARG A 201 -8.94 -16.72 0.86
CA ARG A 201 -8.89 -17.97 1.63
C ARG A 201 -9.58 -19.11 0.86
N ALA A 202 -10.75 -18.87 0.28
CA ALA A 202 -11.47 -19.85 -0.52
C ALA A 202 -10.67 -20.25 -1.77
N GLU A 203 -10.13 -19.30 -2.52
CA GLU A 203 -9.26 -19.56 -3.67
C GLU A 203 -8.02 -20.39 -3.32
N LYS A 204 -7.41 -20.11 -2.15
CA LYS A 204 -6.28 -20.88 -1.66
C LYS A 204 -6.71 -22.32 -1.34
N ALA A 205 -7.79 -22.52 -0.61
CA ALA A 205 -8.31 -23.84 -0.28
C ALA A 205 -8.61 -24.67 -1.54
N THR A 206 -9.23 -24.05 -2.55
CA THR A 206 -9.48 -24.69 -3.86
C THR A 206 -8.18 -25.09 -4.55
N ARG A 207 -7.18 -24.21 -4.61
CA ARG A 207 -5.87 -24.54 -5.22
C ARG A 207 -5.15 -25.66 -4.48
N ASP A 208 -5.19 -25.65 -3.16
CA ASP A 208 -4.55 -26.68 -2.34
C ASP A 208 -5.25 -28.04 -2.55
N PHE A 209 -6.58 -28.05 -2.65
CA PHE A 209 -7.37 -29.24 -3.00
C PHE A 209 -7.03 -29.80 -4.39
N ILE A 210 -6.92 -28.95 -5.41
CA ILE A 210 -6.54 -29.38 -6.77
C ILE A 210 -5.13 -29.99 -6.76
N ARG A 211 -4.18 -29.38 -6.06
CA ARG A 211 -2.81 -29.89 -5.95
C ARG A 211 -2.72 -31.23 -5.22
N SER A 212 -3.54 -31.44 -4.20
CA SER A 212 -3.56 -32.71 -3.46
C SER A 212 -4.30 -33.83 -4.19
N ASN A 213 -5.02 -33.54 -5.27
CA ASN A 213 -5.82 -34.50 -6.02
C ASN A 213 -5.45 -34.48 -7.52
N PRO A 214 -4.36 -35.16 -7.93
CA PRO A 214 -3.86 -35.12 -9.32
C PRO A 214 -4.83 -35.67 -10.38
N ASN A 215 -5.87 -36.39 -9.96
CA ASN A 215 -6.93 -36.88 -10.85
C ASN A 215 -8.12 -35.91 -10.97
N TYR A 216 -8.09 -34.76 -10.28
CA TYR A 216 -9.14 -33.74 -10.40
C TYR A 216 -9.08 -33.09 -11.79
N LYS A 217 -10.09 -33.36 -12.63
CA LYS A 217 -10.35 -32.63 -13.87
C LYS A 217 -11.41 -31.58 -13.56
N SER A 218 -11.08 -30.29 -13.64
CA SER A 218 -12.11 -29.26 -13.52
C SER A 218 -13.09 -29.40 -14.70
N TYR A 219 -14.39 -29.42 -14.40
CA TYR A 219 -15.46 -29.49 -15.40
C TYR A 219 -15.81 -28.09 -15.94
N GLU A 220 -14.85 -27.18 -16.06
CA GLU A 220 -15.13 -25.84 -16.59
C GLU A 220 -15.12 -25.86 -18.13
N LYS A 221 -16.36 -25.90 -18.65
CA LYS A 221 -16.86 -25.46 -19.96
C LYS A 221 -15.95 -25.72 -21.17
N ARG A 222 -16.33 -26.72 -21.96
CA ARG A 222 -16.14 -26.66 -23.41
C ARG A 222 -16.94 -25.45 -23.90
N ASP A 223 -16.25 -24.48 -24.48
CA ASP A 223 -16.87 -23.50 -25.35
C ASP A 223 -17.59 -24.29 -26.45
N ILE A 224 -18.92 -24.30 -26.38
CA ILE A 224 -19.75 -24.74 -27.48
C ILE A 224 -19.76 -23.56 -28.46
N ILE A 225 -19.16 -23.80 -29.63
CA ILE A 225 -19.04 -22.91 -30.79
C ILE A 225 -20.42 -22.41 -31.21
#